data_AF-A0A3A8HL70-F1
#
_entry.id   AF-A0A3A8HL70-F1
#
_cell.length_a   1.000
_cell.length_b   1.000
_cell.length_c   1.000
_cell.angle_alpha   90.00
_cell.angle_beta   90.00
_cell.angle_gamma   90.00
#
_symmetry.space_group_name_H-M   'P 1'
#
loop_
_entity.id
_entity.type
_entity.pdbx_description
1 polymer ?
#
loop_
_entity_poly.entity_id
_entity_poly.type
_entity_poly.pdbx_seq_one_letter_code
_entity_poly.pdbx_strand_id
1 'polypeptide(L)' 'MGLLVGCGGPGTEEGLDIQSAEQALDPVEACLEACSVNLSRCLQNATTQAQIDRCELIGASCPRKCSTGE' A
#
# COMPACT_ATOMS: atom_id res chain seq x y z
N MET A 1 3.99 15.59 33.47
CA MET A 1 2.71 16.25 33.84
C MET A 1 2.70 17.62 33.20
N GLY A 2 2.05 17.77 32.04
CA GLY A 2 0.92 18.69 31.79
C GLY A 2 1.28 19.59 30.58
N LEU A 3 0.73 19.44 29.36
CA LEU A 3 -0.57 19.94 28.82
C LEU A 3 -0.75 21.46 29.06
N LEU A 4 -1.08 22.38 28.14
CA LEU A 4 -1.52 22.42 26.72
C LEU A 4 -1.53 23.89 26.25
N VAL A 5 -1.49 24.11 24.91
CA VAL A 5 -2.24 25.15 24.13
C VAL A 5 -2.00 26.64 24.49
N GLY A 6 -1.66 27.55 23.57
CA GLY A 6 -1.62 27.54 22.11
C GLY A 6 -1.65 28.99 21.58
N CYS A 7 -1.61 29.10 20.25
CA CYS A 7 -1.90 30.26 19.40
C CYS A 7 -0.84 31.36 19.23
N GLY A 8 -0.15 31.31 18.08
CA GLY A 8 -0.38 32.36 17.08
C GLY A 8 0.78 33.27 16.69
N GLY A 9 1.79 32.72 16.00
CA GLY A 9 2.64 33.39 14.99
C GLY A 9 3.81 34.25 15.49
N PRO A 10 4.71 34.73 14.60
CA PRO A 10 5.03 34.31 13.24
C PRO A 10 6.45 33.72 13.18
N GLY A 11 6.56 32.40 13.04
CA GLY A 11 7.80 31.72 12.73
C GLY A 11 7.47 30.67 11.68
N THR A 12 7.69 30.99 10.41
CA THR A 12 7.74 29.96 9.37
C THR A 12 9.19 29.82 8.98
N GLU A 13 9.92 29.31 9.96
CA GLU A 13 11.16 28.56 9.80
C GLU A 13 11.01 27.51 8.70
N GLU A 14 11.98 27.55 7.79
CA GLU A 14 12.47 26.44 6.96
C GLU A 14 11.45 25.46 6.37
N GLY A 15 11.22 25.64 5.06
CA GLY A 15 11.10 24.48 4.18
C GLY A 15 9.80 23.69 4.35
N LEU A 16 8.66 24.37 4.27
CA LEU A 16 7.43 23.73 3.81
C LEU A 16 7.52 23.45 2.29
N ASP A 17 8.63 22.89 1.83
CA ASP A 17 8.70 22.07 0.62
C ASP A 17 8.06 20.72 0.96
N ILE A 18 6.79 20.77 1.38
CA ILE A 18 5.85 19.70 1.07
C ILE A 18 5.48 19.94 -0.41
N GLN A 19 6.50 19.98 -1.28
CA GLN A 19 6.33 19.41 -2.60
C GLN A 19 5.87 18.01 -2.29
N SER A 20 4.57 17.80 -2.50
CA SER A 20 4.00 16.51 -2.81
C SER A 20 4.97 15.82 -3.77
N ALA A 21 5.93 15.10 -3.21
CA ALA A 21 6.43 13.90 -3.82
C ALA A 21 5.18 13.04 -3.83
N GLU A 22 4.35 13.24 -4.84
CA GLU A 22 3.62 12.18 -5.49
C GLU A 22 4.69 11.12 -5.69
N GLN A 23 4.85 10.27 -4.67
CA GLN A 23 5.63 9.07 -4.80
C GLN A 23 4.83 8.33 -5.84
N ALA A 24 5.16 8.53 -7.10
CA ALA A 24 4.77 7.68 -8.19
C ALA A 24 5.41 6.35 -7.81
N LEU A 25 4.73 5.62 -6.91
CA LEU A 25 5.03 4.23 -6.63
C LEU A 25 5.12 3.62 -8.01
N ASP A 26 6.26 2.98 -8.28
CA ASP A 26 6.46 2.30 -9.53
C ASP A 26 5.19 1.47 -9.79
N PRO A 27 4.58 1.57 -10.98
CA PRO A 27 3.29 0.93 -11.24
C PRO A 27 3.33 -0.58 -10.97
N VAL A 28 4.50 -1.20 -11.08
CA VAL A 28 4.73 -2.60 -10.68
C VAL A 28 4.65 -2.75 -9.17
N GLU A 29 5.26 -1.85 -8.40
CA GLU A 29 5.25 -1.85 -6.93
C GLU A 29 3.84 -1.64 -6.38
N ALA A 30 3.09 -0.67 -6.92
CA ALA A 30 1.68 -0.46 -6.57
C ALA A 30 0.81 -1.68 -6.91
N CYS A 31 1.07 -2.33 -8.05
CA CYS A 31 0.37 -3.55 -8.45
C CYS A 31 0.69 -4.72 -7.50
N LEU A 32 1.95 -4.90 -7.12
CA LEU A 32 2.37 -5.93 -6.17
C LEU A 32 1.70 -5.74 -4.80
N GLU A 33 1.59 -4.51 -4.33
CA GLU A 33 0.93 -4.17 -3.07
C GLU A 33 -0.57 -4.50 -3.13
N ALA A 34 -1.25 -4.09 -4.20
CA ALA A 34 -2.65 -4.42 -4.44
C ALA A 34 -2.87 -5.94 -4.54
N CYS A 35 -1.93 -6.67 -5.15
CA CYS A 35 -1.95 -8.11 -5.24
C CYS A 35 -1.81 -8.78 -3.87
N SER A 36 -0.92 -8.28 -3.01
CA SER A 36 -0.74 -8.76 -1.63
C SER A 36 -2.01 -8.56 -0.79
N VAL A 37 -2.67 -7.41 -0.92
CA VAL A 37 -3.95 -7.14 -0.25
C VAL A 37 -5.05 -8.08 -0.74
N ASN A 38 -5.14 -8.31 -2.05
CA ASN A 38 -6.12 -9.24 -2.62
C ASN A 38 -5.86 -10.69 -2.19
N LEU A 39 -4.61 -11.13 -2.15
CA LEU A 39 -4.23 -12.45 -1.67
C LEU A 39 -4.63 -12.63 -0.21
N SER A 40 -4.32 -11.65 0.65
CA SER A 40 -4.68 -11.68 2.06
C SER A 40 -6.20 -11.76 2.26
N ARG A 41 -6.97 -10.99 1.49
CA ARG A 41 -8.45 -11.08 1.50
C ARG A 41 -8.96 -12.43 0.99
N CYS A 42 -8.33 -12.99 -0.04
CA CYS A 42 -8.68 -14.28 -0.59
C CYS A 42 -8.50 -15.38 0.46
N LEU A 43 -7.34 -15.40 1.13
CA LEU A 43 -7.03 -16.36 2.19
C LEU A 43 -7.94 -16.21 3.41
N GLN A 44 -8.31 -14.97 3.80
CA GLN A 44 -9.26 -14.76 4.89
C GLN A 44 -10.68 -15.23 4.57
N ASN A 45 -11.09 -15.21 3.30
CA ASN A 45 -12.39 -15.71 2.87
C ASN A 45 -12.38 -17.20 2.49
N ALA A 46 -11.19 -17.81 2.39
CA ALA A 46 -11.06 -19.20 2.01
C ALA A 46 -11.44 -20.12 3.17
N THR A 47 -12.45 -20.96 2.96
CA THR A 47 -12.93 -21.93 3.97
C THR A 47 -12.56 -23.37 3.64
N THR A 48 -12.03 -23.62 2.45
CA THR A 48 -11.65 -24.96 1.98
C THR A 48 -10.24 -24.94 1.40
N GLN A 49 -9.55 -26.09 1.47
CA GLN A 49 -8.21 -26.24 0.91
C GLN A 49 -8.15 -25.85 -0.58
N ALA A 50 -9.16 -26.23 -1.36
CA ALA A 50 -9.25 -25.85 -2.78
C ALA A 50 -9.33 -24.33 -3.01
N GLN A 51 -9.93 -23.57 -2.09
CA GLN A 51 -9.96 -22.11 -2.16
C GLN A 51 -8.60 -21.53 -1.78
N ILE A 52 -7.92 -22.09 -0.77
CA ILE A 52 -6.56 -21.70 -0.37
C ILE A 52 -5.59 -21.89 -1.54
N ASP A 53 -5.55 -23.09 -2.13
CA ASP A 53 -4.74 -23.39 -3.32
C ASP A 53 -4.99 -22.40 -4.47
N ARG A 54 -6.26 -22.03 -4.68
CA ARG A 54 -6.62 -21.03 -5.69
C ARG A 54 -6.09 -19.64 -5.37
N CYS A 55 -6.13 -19.22 -4.11
CA CYS A 55 -5.56 -17.96 -3.65
C CYS A 55 -4.04 -17.95 -3.85
N GLU A 56 -3.34 -19.03 -3.50
CA GLU A 56 -1.88 -19.14 -3.69
C GLU A 56 -1.47 -19.07 -5.17
N LEU A 57 -2.24 -19.70 -6.07
CA LEU A 57 -2.00 -19.60 -7.51
C LEU A 57 -2.13 -18.15 -8.03
N ILE A 58 -3.08 -17.37 -7.48
CA ILE A 58 -3.24 -15.95 -7.80
C ILE A 58 -2.03 -15.17 -7.30
N GLY A 59 -1.60 -15.41 -6.05
CA GLY A 59 -0.41 -14.80 -5.45
C GLY A 59 0.88 -15.08 -6.23
N ALA A 60 1.08 -16.31 -6.68
CA ALA A 60 2.23 -16.70 -7.49
C ALA A 60 2.24 -16.04 -8.89
N SER A 61 1.05 -15.73 -9.43
CA SER A 61 0.89 -15.10 -10.74
C SER A 61 1.02 -13.57 -10.69
N CYS A 62 0.85 -12.96 -9.52
CA CYS A 62 0.90 -11.52 -9.31
C CYS A 62 2.17 -10.82 -9.81
N PRO A 63 3.40 -11.23 -9.43
CA PRO A 63 4.60 -10.55 -9.90
C PRO A 63 4.73 -10.58 -11.42
N ARG A 64 4.35 -11.70 -12.05
CA ARG A 64 4.37 -11.83 -13.50
C ARG A 64 3.35 -10.90 -14.18
N LYS A 65 2.14 -10.77 -13.62
CA LYS A 65 1.11 -9.84 -14.13
C LYS A 65 1.54 -8.38 -13.96
N CYS A 66 2.08 -8.02 -12.79
CA CYS A 66 2.51 -6.66 -12.50
C CYS A 66 3.73 -6.24 -13.34
N SER A 67 4.68 -7.16 -13.61
CA SER A 67 5.86 -6.85 -14.44
C SER A 67 5.61 -6.87 -15.95
N THR A 68 4.52 -7.48 -16.43
CA THR A 68 4.24 -7.56 -17.88
C THR A 68 3.46 -6.35 -18.39
N GLY A 69 2.89 -5.52 -17.50
CA GLY A 69 2.20 -4.28 -17.89
C GLY A 69 1.02 -4.51 -18.84
N GLU A 70 0.30 -5.62 -18.67
CA GLU A 70 -0.94 -5.92 -19.42
C GLU A 70 -2.18 -5.29 -18.79
#